data_AF-A0A833YSZ7-F1
#
_entry.id   AF-A0A833YSZ7-F1
#
_cell.length_a   1.000
_cell.length_b   1.000
_cell.length_c   1.000
_cell.angle_alpha   90.00
_cell.angle_beta   90.00
_cell.angle_gamma   90.00
#
_symmetry.space_group_name_H-M   'P 1'
#
loop_
_entity.id
_entity.type
_entity.pdbx_description
1 polymer ?
#
loop_
_entity_poly.entity_id
_entity_poly.type
_entity_poly.pdbx_seq_one_letter_code
_entity_poly.pdbx_strand_id
1 'polypeptide(L)'
;MTLCLSFLLYCSYLGAASAYDAAKVLAKKGDAASLRTAAELASIVGEDELSASLALRCAQELLLTRNWVRAQEALQLHESLKGQRLVFCLLELLSKLQEERQPSESKSSSSYNAWSTDTEGPFTERVTAVWRSAFGLDTPEQHQAALQQLQSIQYPSATNNAPSKQLLLHICHDLTLAVLSQQTASWDKAVEALLRAVVRSYDSGNFTVMQDVHSAFLPEGCDHLRDKLGDRQSPAMPAFKSLEAFFIYGRLYELWWSLSRPRPESSVWVRAAHRRTSSTERHQPLGDAGPEAGGPPASPPEPSRPPEPDVGLTEESERVLGACKELFSETHASLQNSRRTVAEVQETLAEMIRQHQKSQLCKSTANGPDTNDPEPEAERSLSSPQSQGSKEAKNEPVSLPELTRRLTEANEKIAKFPESVKTWPFPDVLECCLVLLHIGSQCPGRVTQEMQQQARELLQKYGNTQVYQRHCQTFCT
;
A
#
# COMPACT_ATOMS: atom_id res chain seq x y z
N MET A 1 -3.42 41.84 -10.83
CA MET A 1 -2.32 42.25 -11.74
C MET A 1 -1.73 41.09 -12.54
N THR A 2 -1.48 39.92 -11.94
CA THR A 2 -0.85 38.76 -12.62
C THR A 2 -1.69 38.20 -13.79
N LEU A 3 -3.02 38.20 -13.69
CA LEU A 3 -3.95 37.80 -14.76
C LEU A 3 -3.82 38.62 -16.05
N CYS A 4 -3.59 39.94 -15.93
CA CYS A 4 -3.38 40.80 -17.09
C CYS A 4 -2.03 40.54 -17.74
N LEU A 5 -0.97 40.32 -16.96
CA LEU A 5 0.37 40.08 -17.49
C LEU A 5 0.47 38.76 -18.25
N SER A 6 -0.09 37.66 -17.73
CA SER A 6 -0.07 36.37 -18.44
C SER A 6 -0.90 36.40 -19.73
N PHE A 7 -2.04 37.10 -19.73
CA PHE A 7 -2.89 37.24 -20.91
C PHE A 7 -2.30 38.20 -21.97
N LEU A 8 -1.69 39.30 -21.54
CA LEU A 8 -0.99 40.22 -22.45
C LEU A 8 0.27 39.58 -23.05
N LEU A 9 1.02 38.82 -22.25
CA LEU A 9 2.18 38.07 -22.73
C LEU A 9 1.77 36.98 -23.72
N TYR A 10 0.65 36.29 -23.45
CA TYR A 10 0.02 35.34 -24.36
C TYR A 10 -0.34 35.95 -25.72
N CYS A 11 -1.07 37.08 -25.74
CA CYS A 11 -1.41 37.78 -26.98
C CYS A 11 -0.16 38.25 -27.74
N SER A 12 0.90 38.63 -27.02
CA SER A 12 2.17 39.07 -27.61
C SER A 12 2.92 37.91 -28.28
N TYR A 13 2.94 36.72 -27.67
CA TYR A 13 3.57 35.52 -28.25
C TYR A 13 2.79 34.96 -29.45
N LEU A 14 1.46 34.99 -29.44
CA LEU A 14 0.67 34.66 -30.65
C LEU A 14 0.95 35.66 -31.78
N GLY A 15 1.03 36.96 -31.47
CA GLY A 15 1.38 37.99 -32.44
C GLY A 15 2.79 37.84 -33.02
N ALA A 16 3.69 37.17 -32.30
CA ALA A 16 5.05 36.87 -32.72
C ALA A 16 5.22 35.48 -33.37
N ALA A 17 4.13 34.77 -33.68
CA ALA A 17 4.12 33.42 -34.24
C ALA A 17 4.83 32.33 -33.38
N SER A 18 5.04 32.56 -32.08
CA SER A 18 5.53 31.53 -31.14
C SER A 18 4.38 30.95 -30.31
N ALA A 19 3.51 30.20 -30.97
CA ALA A 19 2.33 29.59 -30.33
C ALA A 19 2.72 28.48 -29.32
N TYR A 20 3.86 27.82 -29.52
CA TYR A 20 4.42 26.85 -28.58
C TYR A 20 4.76 27.47 -27.21
N ASP A 21 5.44 28.62 -27.19
CA ASP A 21 5.76 29.33 -25.95
C ASP A 21 4.50 29.92 -25.29
N ALA A 22 3.54 30.36 -26.11
CA ALA A 22 2.24 30.83 -25.61
C ALA A 22 1.50 29.73 -24.83
N ALA A 23 1.46 28.50 -25.34
CA ALA A 23 0.88 27.35 -24.65
C ALA A 23 1.58 27.08 -23.31
N LYS A 24 2.92 27.13 -23.27
CA LYS A 24 3.69 26.95 -22.04
C LYS A 24 3.43 28.03 -21.00
N VAL A 25 3.30 29.29 -21.42
CA VAL A 25 2.97 30.41 -20.52
C VAL A 25 1.59 30.24 -19.91
N LEU A 26 0.58 29.84 -20.71
CA LEU A 26 -0.75 29.53 -20.19
C LEU A 26 -0.72 28.36 -19.19
N ALA A 27 0.04 27.31 -19.50
CA ALA A 27 0.17 26.13 -18.64
C ALA A 27 0.86 26.38 -17.29
N LYS A 28 1.55 27.52 -17.11
CA LYS A 28 2.15 27.90 -15.82
C LYS A 28 1.10 28.19 -14.74
N LYS A 29 -0.10 28.62 -15.14
CA LYS A 29 -1.17 28.95 -14.19
C LYS A 29 -1.71 27.71 -13.46
N GLY A 30 -1.63 26.55 -14.09
CA GLY A 30 -1.89 25.25 -13.47
C GLY A 30 -3.35 24.93 -13.18
N ASP A 31 -4.30 25.85 -13.38
CA ASP A 31 -5.72 25.52 -13.27
C ASP A 31 -6.24 24.76 -14.50
N ALA A 32 -7.25 23.93 -14.30
CA ALA A 32 -7.80 23.05 -15.35
C ALA A 32 -8.28 23.82 -16.59
N ALA A 33 -8.86 25.02 -16.45
CA ALA A 33 -9.30 25.81 -17.60
C ALA A 33 -8.10 26.30 -18.44
N SER A 34 -7.08 26.85 -17.79
CA SER A 34 -5.88 27.32 -18.48
C SER A 34 -5.10 26.17 -19.13
N LEU A 35 -5.01 25.01 -18.49
CA LEU A 35 -4.35 23.82 -19.05
C LEU A 35 -5.10 23.26 -20.25
N ARG A 36 -6.45 23.22 -20.20
CA ARG A 36 -7.27 22.80 -21.34
C ARG A 36 -7.09 23.72 -22.54
N THR A 37 -7.16 25.03 -22.34
CA THR A 37 -6.93 26.00 -23.43
C THR A 37 -5.51 25.91 -23.99
N ALA A 38 -4.51 25.66 -23.13
CA ALA A 38 -3.13 25.46 -23.58
C ALA A 38 -2.96 24.18 -24.42
N ALA A 39 -3.64 23.08 -24.05
CA ALA A 39 -3.63 21.84 -24.80
C ALA A 39 -4.31 22.00 -26.17
N GLU A 40 -5.49 22.62 -26.22
CA GLU A 40 -6.21 22.91 -27.47
C GLU A 40 -5.37 23.79 -28.41
N LEU A 41 -4.69 24.81 -27.86
CA LEU A 41 -3.80 25.66 -28.66
C LEU A 41 -2.60 24.89 -29.22
N ALA A 42 -1.96 24.03 -28.41
CA ALA A 42 -0.88 23.18 -28.88
C ALA A 42 -1.35 22.23 -30.01
N SER A 43 -2.56 21.70 -29.92
CA SER A 43 -3.15 20.86 -30.97
C SER A 43 -3.40 21.64 -32.27
N ILE A 44 -3.93 22.87 -32.19
CA ILE A 44 -4.15 23.72 -33.38
C ILE A 44 -2.84 24.02 -34.13
N VAL A 45 -1.73 24.11 -33.39
CA VAL A 45 -0.39 24.39 -33.93
C VAL A 45 0.26 23.13 -34.52
N GLY A 46 -0.27 21.94 -34.25
CA GLY A 46 0.29 20.65 -34.67
C GLY A 46 1.32 20.08 -33.68
N GLU A 47 1.40 20.61 -32.46
CA GLU A 47 2.30 20.15 -31.40
C GLU A 47 1.60 19.09 -30.53
N ASP A 48 1.39 17.91 -31.11
CA ASP A 48 0.56 16.85 -30.53
C ASP A 48 1.12 16.29 -29.20
N GLU A 49 2.44 16.17 -29.07
CA GLU A 49 3.08 15.70 -27.82
C GLU A 49 2.89 16.69 -26.67
N LEU A 50 3.05 17.99 -26.95
CA LEU A 50 2.83 19.04 -25.96
C LEU A 50 1.35 19.09 -25.59
N SER A 51 0.46 18.99 -26.57
CA SER A 51 -0.99 18.96 -26.36
C SER A 51 -1.39 17.79 -25.45
N ALA A 52 -0.91 16.58 -25.74
CA ALA A 52 -1.19 15.39 -24.93
C ALA A 52 -0.64 15.53 -23.49
N SER A 53 0.57 16.06 -23.32
CA SER A 53 1.16 16.30 -21.99
C SER A 53 0.35 17.30 -21.16
N LEU A 54 -0.10 18.39 -21.79
CA LEU A 54 -0.95 19.41 -21.14
C LEU A 54 -2.35 18.88 -20.84
N ALA A 55 -2.93 18.06 -21.72
CA ALA A 55 -4.21 17.39 -21.50
C ALA A 55 -4.13 16.41 -20.33
N LEU A 56 -3.04 15.63 -20.22
CA LEU A 56 -2.82 14.73 -19.08
C LEU A 56 -2.71 15.51 -17.77
N ARG A 57 -1.96 16.61 -17.76
CA ARG A 57 -1.86 17.48 -16.58
C ARG A 57 -3.22 18.10 -16.21
N CYS A 58 -4.00 18.54 -17.21
CA CYS A 58 -5.36 19.03 -17.00
C CYS A 58 -6.26 17.96 -16.36
N ALA A 59 -6.19 16.72 -16.86
CA ALA A 59 -6.98 15.62 -16.34
C ALA A 59 -6.60 15.28 -14.90
N GLN A 60 -5.31 15.31 -14.55
CA GLN A 60 -4.83 15.12 -13.17
C GLN A 60 -5.34 16.22 -12.21
N GLU A 61 -5.40 17.47 -12.64
CA GLU A 61 -6.00 18.56 -11.83
C GLU A 61 -7.51 18.35 -11.63
N LEU A 62 -8.21 17.85 -12.65
CA LEU A 62 -9.64 17.52 -12.55
C LEU A 62 -9.89 16.36 -11.58
N LEU A 63 -8.99 15.37 -11.52
CA LEU A 63 -9.02 14.31 -10.51
C LEU A 63 -8.93 14.87 -9.08
N LEU A 64 -8.19 15.96 -8.85
CA LEU A 64 -8.11 16.59 -7.53
C LEU A 64 -9.48 17.04 -7.04
N THR A 65 -10.34 17.49 -7.97
CA THR A 65 -11.72 17.93 -7.73
C THR A 65 -12.76 16.83 -7.87
N ARG A 66 -12.35 15.55 -8.03
CA ARG A 66 -13.23 14.38 -8.27
C ARG A 66 -14.17 14.55 -9.46
N ASN A 67 -13.73 15.29 -10.49
CA ASN A 67 -14.49 15.46 -11.72
C ASN A 67 -14.06 14.42 -12.77
N TRP A 68 -14.56 13.19 -12.62
CA TRP A 68 -14.14 12.03 -13.43
C TRP A 68 -14.57 12.15 -14.89
N VAL A 69 -15.77 12.68 -15.13
CA VAL A 69 -16.31 12.90 -16.49
C VAL A 69 -15.40 13.83 -17.29
N ARG A 70 -15.12 15.03 -16.78
CA ARG A 70 -14.28 16.00 -17.50
C ARG A 70 -12.83 15.55 -17.63
N ALA A 71 -12.32 14.78 -16.67
CA ALA A 71 -10.99 14.20 -16.77
C ALA A 71 -10.89 13.21 -17.93
N GLN A 72 -11.90 12.35 -18.12
CA GLN A 72 -11.96 11.42 -19.25
C GLN A 72 -12.15 12.14 -20.60
N GLU A 73 -13.01 13.16 -20.66
CA GLU A 73 -13.21 13.98 -21.87
C GLU A 73 -11.92 14.68 -22.33
N ALA A 74 -11.13 15.21 -21.39
CA ALA A 74 -9.86 15.88 -21.70
C ALA A 74 -8.85 14.93 -22.35
N LEU A 75 -8.84 13.66 -21.93
CA LEU A 75 -7.95 12.64 -22.48
C LEU A 75 -8.47 12.01 -23.77
N GLN A 76 -9.79 12.02 -23.99
CA GLN A 76 -10.44 11.37 -25.14
C GLN A 76 -9.97 11.92 -26.48
N LEU A 77 -9.54 13.18 -26.53
CA LEU A 77 -9.06 13.84 -27.75
C LEU A 77 -7.71 13.31 -28.25
N HIS A 78 -6.99 12.54 -27.42
CA HIS A 78 -5.64 12.06 -27.73
C HIS A 78 -5.58 10.53 -27.69
N GLU A 79 -5.44 9.90 -28.86
CA GLU A 79 -5.22 8.45 -28.97
C GLU A 79 -3.93 8.00 -28.25
N SER A 80 -2.91 8.86 -28.26
CA SER A 80 -1.65 8.68 -27.51
C SER A 80 -1.81 8.69 -25.99
N LEU A 81 -3.02 8.92 -25.46
CA LEU A 81 -3.35 8.83 -24.03
C LEU A 81 -4.37 7.72 -23.71
N LYS A 82 -4.75 6.86 -24.67
CA LYS A 82 -5.66 5.73 -24.44
C LYS A 82 -5.28 4.89 -23.22
N GLY A 83 -4.00 4.54 -23.04
CA GLY A 83 -3.52 3.83 -21.84
C GLY A 83 -3.83 4.57 -20.54
N GLN A 84 -3.58 5.89 -20.47
CA GLN A 84 -3.88 6.70 -19.29
C GLN A 84 -5.38 6.79 -18.99
N ARG A 85 -6.22 6.78 -20.02
CA ARG A 85 -7.68 6.72 -19.84
C ARG A 85 -8.13 5.46 -19.11
N LEU A 86 -7.48 4.32 -19.37
CA LEU A 86 -7.73 3.06 -18.65
C LEU A 86 -7.32 3.16 -17.19
N VAL A 87 -6.17 3.78 -16.91
CA VAL A 87 -5.70 4.03 -15.54
C VAL A 87 -6.71 4.89 -14.77
N PHE A 88 -7.23 5.95 -15.41
CA PHE A 88 -8.21 6.84 -14.80
C PHE A 88 -9.56 6.15 -14.59
N CYS A 89 -9.96 5.26 -15.51
CA CYS A 89 -11.16 4.43 -15.36
C CYS A 89 -11.03 3.48 -14.16
N LEU A 90 -9.87 2.82 -14.01
CA LEU A 90 -9.61 1.94 -12.88
C LEU A 90 -9.63 2.70 -11.55
N LEU A 91 -9.00 3.88 -11.53
CA LEU A 91 -8.97 4.77 -10.38
C LEU A 91 -10.38 5.23 -9.97
N GLU A 92 -11.23 5.56 -10.95
CA GLU A 92 -12.63 5.93 -10.72
C GLU A 92 -13.41 4.77 -10.06
N LEU A 93 -13.28 3.56 -10.61
CA LEU A 93 -13.95 2.36 -10.11
C LEU A 93 -13.47 1.98 -8.70
N LEU A 94 -12.17 2.09 -8.41
CA LEU A 94 -11.62 1.87 -7.08
C LEU A 94 -12.10 2.92 -6.08
N SER A 95 -12.11 4.20 -6.48
CA SER A 95 -12.63 5.28 -5.64
C SER A 95 -14.10 5.07 -5.30
N LYS A 96 -14.89 4.58 -6.26
CA LYS A 96 -16.30 4.25 -6.04
C LYS A 96 -16.49 3.08 -5.08
N LEU A 97 -15.71 2.00 -5.25
CA LEU A 97 -15.70 0.84 -4.36
C LEU A 97 -15.34 1.24 -2.92
N GLN A 98 -14.39 2.16 -2.75
CA GLN A 98 -14.01 2.69 -1.44
C GLN A 98 -15.13 3.52 -0.81
N GLU A 99 -15.79 4.39 -1.59
CA GLU A 99 -16.93 5.18 -1.10
C GLU A 99 -18.10 4.30 -0.66
N GLU A 100 -18.37 3.18 -1.35
CA GLU A 100 -19.42 2.23 -0.97
C GLU A 100 -19.12 1.49 0.34
N ARG A 101 -17.85 1.29 0.68
CA ARG A 101 -17.42 0.60 1.91
C ARG A 101 -17.38 1.51 3.14
N GLN A 102 -17.33 2.83 2.96
CA GLN A 102 -17.28 3.78 4.06
C GLN A 102 -18.68 4.10 4.58
N PRO A 103 -18.92 4.11 5.91
CA PRO A 103 -20.19 4.57 6.46
C PRO A 103 -20.40 6.05 6.12
N SER A 104 -21.64 6.37 5.76
CA SER A 104 -22.07 7.56 5.04
C SER A 104 -21.87 8.89 5.79
N GLU A 105 -20.65 9.43 5.83
CA GLU A 105 -20.39 10.75 6.44
C GLU A 105 -19.87 11.83 5.49
N SER A 106 -19.64 11.54 4.21
CA SER A 106 -19.32 12.61 3.24
C SER A 106 -19.77 12.26 1.84
N LYS A 107 -21.01 12.62 1.51
CA LYS A 107 -21.44 12.74 0.10
C LYS A 107 -20.77 13.98 -0.49
N SER A 108 -19.48 13.86 -0.78
CA SER A 108 -18.79 14.84 -1.63
C SER A 108 -19.47 14.85 -3.00
N SER A 109 -19.66 16.03 -3.59
CA SER A 109 -20.22 16.20 -4.93
C SER A 109 -19.22 15.74 -6.00
N SER A 110 -19.02 14.43 -6.12
CA SER A 110 -18.19 13.78 -7.12
C SER A 110 -19.00 13.55 -8.40
N SER A 111 -18.46 13.88 -9.56
CA SER A 111 -19.11 13.57 -10.85
C SER A 111 -18.51 12.32 -11.46
N TYR A 112 -19.21 11.19 -11.26
CA TYR A 112 -18.86 9.89 -11.82
C TYR A 112 -19.47 9.68 -13.21
N ASN A 113 -18.85 8.83 -14.01
CA ASN A 113 -19.36 8.34 -15.28
C ASN A 113 -20.45 7.28 -15.05
N ALA A 114 -21.36 7.12 -16.04
CA ALA A 114 -22.50 6.20 -15.95
C ALA A 114 -22.09 4.73 -15.74
N TRP A 115 -20.90 4.32 -16.20
CA TRP A 115 -20.41 2.95 -16.02
C TRP A 115 -20.00 2.62 -14.58
N SER A 116 -19.92 3.60 -13.68
CA SER A 116 -19.50 3.39 -12.29
C SER A 116 -20.60 2.80 -11.40
N THR A 117 -21.87 2.82 -11.84
CA THR A 117 -23.03 2.45 -11.02
C THR A 117 -23.65 1.09 -11.37
N ASP A 118 -23.29 0.50 -12.50
CA ASP A 118 -24.17 -0.46 -13.19
C ASP A 118 -23.55 -1.84 -13.41
N THR A 119 -22.59 -2.25 -12.57
CA THR A 119 -21.89 -3.53 -12.76
C THR A 119 -21.86 -4.38 -11.49
N GLU A 120 -22.59 -5.49 -11.52
CA GLU A 120 -22.50 -6.59 -10.56
C GLU A 120 -21.36 -7.55 -10.95
N GLY A 121 -20.75 -8.23 -9.98
CA GLY A 121 -19.70 -9.23 -10.19
C GLY A 121 -18.30 -8.87 -9.66
N PRO A 122 -17.30 -9.76 -9.83
CA PRO A 122 -15.92 -9.55 -9.40
C PRO A 122 -15.32 -8.27 -10.00
N PHE A 123 -14.53 -7.53 -9.20
CA PHE A 123 -14.03 -6.21 -9.59
C PHE A 123 -13.28 -6.21 -10.93
N THR A 124 -12.42 -7.21 -11.16
CA THR A 124 -11.65 -7.37 -12.41
C THR A 124 -12.55 -7.57 -13.64
N GLU A 125 -13.63 -8.33 -13.51
CA GLU A 125 -14.61 -8.53 -14.58
C GLU A 125 -15.36 -7.24 -14.90
N ARG A 126 -15.71 -6.45 -13.88
CA ARG A 126 -16.35 -5.13 -14.07
C ARG A 126 -15.42 -4.18 -14.83
N VAL A 127 -14.14 -4.11 -14.44
CA VAL A 127 -13.13 -3.29 -15.12
C VAL A 127 -13.03 -3.68 -16.60
N THR A 128 -12.88 -4.97 -16.90
CA THR A 128 -12.73 -5.44 -18.29
C THR A 128 -14.01 -5.26 -19.10
N ALA A 129 -15.19 -5.34 -18.49
CA ALA A 129 -16.47 -5.06 -19.15
C ALA A 129 -16.58 -3.58 -19.55
N VAL A 130 -16.19 -2.65 -18.66
CA VAL A 130 -16.15 -1.22 -18.95
C VAL A 130 -15.11 -0.91 -20.03
N TRP A 131 -13.95 -1.57 -19.99
CA TRP A 131 -12.92 -1.41 -21.02
C TRP A 131 -13.39 -1.84 -22.42
N ARG A 132 -14.14 -2.93 -22.50
CA ARG A 132 -14.80 -3.36 -23.75
C ARG A 132 -15.84 -2.34 -24.21
N SER A 133 -16.80 -2.00 -23.36
CA SER A 133 -17.95 -1.16 -23.76
C SER A 133 -17.60 0.31 -24.02
N ALA A 134 -16.74 0.92 -23.20
CA ALA A 134 -16.45 2.36 -23.26
C ALA A 134 -15.17 2.72 -24.02
N PHE A 135 -14.22 1.79 -24.14
CA PHE A 135 -12.90 2.03 -24.76
C PHE A 135 -12.61 1.14 -25.97
N GLY A 136 -13.54 0.25 -26.34
CA GLY A 136 -13.44 -0.62 -27.51
C GLY A 136 -12.21 -1.53 -27.45
N LEU A 137 -11.93 -2.10 -26.28
CA LEU A 137 -10.86 -3.09 -26.06
C LEU A 137 -11.43 -4.50 -26.16
N ASP A 138 -11.73 -4.95 -27.38
CA ASP A 138 -12.33 -6.26 -27.64
C ASP A 138 -11.31 -7.31 -28.07
N THR A 139 -10.14 -6.89 -28.59
CA THR A 139 -9.12 -7.80 -29.14
C THR A 139 -7.82 -7.77 -28.33
N PRO A 140 -7.07 -8.88 -28.25
CA PRO A 140 -5.82 -8.94 -27.49
C PRO A 140 -4.75 -7.99 -28.04
N GLU A 141 -4.77 -7.67 -29.35
CA GLU A 141 -3.84 -6.73 -29.98
C GLU A 141 -4.05 -5.30 -29.44
N GLN A 142 -5.30 -4.91 -29.20
CA GLN A 142 -5.62 -3.61 -28.63
C GLN A 142 -5.17 -3.51 -27.18
N HIS A 143 -5.29 -4.60 -26.41
CA HIS A 143 -4.76 -4.70 -25.05
C HIS A 143 -3.22 -4.60 -25.06
N GLN A 144 -2.56 -5.26 -26.02
CA GLN A 144 -1.11 -5.21 -26.18
C GLN A 144 -0.62 -3.80 -26.54
N ALA A 145 -1.32 -3.09 -27.44
CA ALA A 145 -0.99 -1.71 -27.79
C ALA A 145 -1.12 -0.77 -26.58
N ALA A 146 -2.20 -0.89 -25.80
CA ALA A 146 -2.39 -0.11 -24.58
C ALA A 146 -1.32 -0.43 -23.51
N LEU A 147 -0.91 -1.70 -23.41
CA LEU A 147 0.15 -2.14 -22.50
C LEU A 147 1.51 -1.53 -22.88
N GLN A 148 1.89 -1.55 -24.16
CA GLN A 148 3.12 -0.93 -24.64
C GLN A 148 3.15 0.58 -24.40
N GLN A 149 2.02 1.24 -24.65
CA GLN A 149 1.87 2.67 -24.38
C GLN A 149 2.08 2.98 -22.89
N LEU A 150 1.48 2.20 -21.98
CA LEU A 150 1.65 2.40 -20.55
C LEU A 150 3.06 2.10 -20.06
N GLN A 151 3.72 1.07 -20.59
CA GLN A 151 5.10 0.73 -20.21
C GLN A 151 6.12 1.83 -20.55
N SER A 152 5.83 2.68 -21.54
CA SER A 152 6.68 3.82 -21.86
C SER A 152 6.68 4.90 -20.76
N ILE A 153 5.70 4.87 -19.86
CA ILE A 153 5.49 5.89 -18.82
C ILE A 153 6.12 5.39 -17.52
N GLN A 154 7.25 5.98 -17.13
CA GLN A 154 7.91 5.66 -15.87
C GLN A 154 7.52 6.65 -14.78
N TYR A 155 7.01 6.12 -13.67
CA TYR A 155 6.73 6.90 -12.47
C TYR A 155 7.87 6.76 -11.45
N PRO A 156 8.18 7.83 -10.70
CA PRO A 156 9.19 7.76 -9.64
C PRO A 156 8.80 6.75 -8.54
N SER A 157 9.81 6.27 -7.82
CA SER A 157 9.65 5.37 -6.67
C SER A 157 8.76 6.02 -5.61
N ALA A 158 7.84 5.24 -5.03
CA ALA A 158 7.03 5.73 -3.93
C ALA A 158 7.91 5.99 -2.71
N THR A 159 7.64 7.09 -2.01
CA THR A 159 8.27 7.43 -0.73
C THR A 159 7.15 7.76 0.25
N ASN A 160 7.41 7.64 1.56
CA ASN A 160 6.46 8.00 2.62
C ASN A 160 5.95 9.45 2.55
N ASN A 161 6.64 10.33 1.81
CA ASN A 161 6.29 11.74 1.64
C ASN A 161 5.51 12.01 0.33
N ALA A 162 5.23 10.99 -0.49
CA ALA A 162 4.50 11.18 -1.73
C ALA A 162 3.05 11.60 -1.45
N PRO A 163 2.51 12.60 -2.16
CA PRO A 163 1.12 12.99 -1.98
C PRO A 163 0.18 11.83 -2.36
N SER A 164 -0.77 11.53 -1.47
CA SER A 164 -1.62 10.34 -1.52
C SER A 164 -2.34 10.11 -2.86
N LYS A 165 -2.75 11.19 -3.53
CA LYS A 165 -3.41 11.11 -4.85
C LYS A 165 -2.46 10.68 -5.98
N GLN A 166 -1.20 11.14 -5.96
CA GLN A 166 -0.21 10.68 -6.94
C GLN A 166 0.16 9.22 -6.71
N LEU A 167 0.29 8.84 -5.44
CA LEU A 167 0.51 7.45 -5.06
C LEU A 167 -0.61 6.54 -5.58
N LEU A 168 -1.88 6.91 -5.37
CA LEU A 168 -3.02 6.12 -5.84
C LEU A 168 -3.05 6.01 -7.38
N LEU A 169 -2.68 7.08 -8.09
CA LEU A 169 -2.53 7.03 -9.55
C LEU A 169 -1.44 6.04 -9.98
N HIS A 170 -0.27 6.05 -9.32
CA HIS A 170 0.81 5.12 -9.62
C HIS A 170 0.42 3.67 -9.31
N ILE A 171 -0.30 3.43 -8.20
CA ILE A 171 -0.85 2.10 -7.87
C ILE A 171 -1.84 1.68 -8.95
N CYS A 172 -2.77 2.55 -9.36
CA CYS A 172 -3.73 2.25 -10.43
C CYS A 172 -3.04 1.98 -11.77
N HIS A 173 -1.92 2.64 -12.05
CA HIS A 173 -1.12 2.34 -13.23
C HIS A 173 -0.56 0.91 -13.19
N ASP A 174 0.05 0.51 -12.07
CA ASP A 174 0.57 -0.84 -11.87
C ASP A 174 -0.55 -1.89 -11.95
N LEU A 175 -1.73 -1.61 -11.39
CA LEU A 175 -2.91 -2.48 -11.49
C LEU A 175 -3.48 -2.55 -12.92
N THR A 176 -3.44 -1.45 -13.67
CA THR A 176 -3.87 -1.43 -15.07
C THR A 176 -2.96 -2.32 -15.92
N LEU A 177 -1.64 -2.24 -15.70
CA LEU A 177 -0.67 -3.14 -16.33
C LEU A 177 -0.95 -4.62 -15.98
N ALA A 178 -1.33 -4.89 -14.73
CA ALA A 178 -1.71 -6.24 -14.31
C ALA A 178 -2.92 -6.77 -15.07
N VAL A 179 -4.03 -6.01 -15.10
CA VAL A 179 -5.26 -6.42 -15.79
C VAL A 179 -5.02 -6.59 -17.29
N LEU A 180 -4.32 -5.65 -17.94
CA LEU A 180 -3.97 -5.77 -19.36
C LEU A 180 -3.12 -7.02 -19.63
N SER A 181 -2.14 -7.32 -18.76
CA SER A 181 -1.30 -8.52 -18.89
C SER A 181 -2.10 -9.82 -18.73
N GLN A 182 -3.15 -9.82 -17.90
CA GLN A 182 -4.07 -10.96 -17.78
C GLN A 182 -4.87 -11.16 -19.08
N GLN A 183 -5.35 -10.06 -19.71
CA GLN A 183 -6.08 -10.13 -20.97
C GLN A 183 -5.20 -10.60 -22.15
N THR A 184 -3.89 -10.33 -22.12
CA THR A 184 -2.92 -10.84 -23.10
C THR A 184 -2.31 -12.19 -22.74
N ALA A 185 -2.86 -12.89 -21.73
CA ALA A 185 -2.37 -14.17 -21.20
C ALA A 185 -0.90 -14.17 -20.74
N SER A 186 -0.34 -13.00 -20.44
CA SER A 186 1.03 -12.81 -19.94
C SER A 186 1.04 -12.80 -18.40
N TRP A 187 0.81 -13.97 -17.80
CA TRP A 187 0.64 -14.11 -16.35
C TRP A 187 1.87 -13.74 -15.52
N ASP A 188 3.09 -13.97 -16.05
CA ASP A 188 4.33 -13.54 -15.41
C ASP A 188 4.31 -12.02 -15.15
N LYS A 189 3.97 -11.24 -16.18
CA LYS A 189 3.89 -9.78 -16.10
C LYS A 189 2.73 -9.29 -15.26
N ALA A 190 1.62 -10.03 -15.24
CA ALA A 190 0.50 -9.73 -14.36
C ALA A 190 0.89 -9.83 -12.87
N VAL A 191 1.59 -10.90 -12.49
CA VAL A 191 2.08 -11.10 -11.12
C VAL A 191 3.08 -10.01 -10.73
N GLU A 192 4.06 -9.72 -11.59
CA GLU A 192 5.05 -8.66 -11.33
C GLU A 192 4.38 -7.29 -11.15
N ALA A 193 3.36 -6.98 -11.96
CA ALA A 193 2.64 -5.70 -11.88
C ALA A 193 1.74 -5.61 -10.63
N LEU A 194 1.04 -6.69 -10.26
CA LEU A 194 0.27 -6.74 -9.00
C LEU A 194 1.18 -6.58 -7.78
N LEU A 195 2.32 -7.29 -7.77
CA LEU A 195 3.28 -7.16 -6.68
C LEU A 195 3.81 -5.72 -6.57
N ARG A 196 4.14 -5.06 -7.69
CA ARG A 196 4.55 -3.66 -7.68
C ARG A 196 3.48 -2.75 -7.07
N ALA A 197 2.21 -2.95 -7.40
CA ALA A 197 1.10 -2.18 -6.82
C ALA A 197 0.98 -2.36 -5.29
N VAL A 198 1.09 -3.61 -4.82
CA VAL A 198 1.01 -3.97 -3.40
C VAL A 198 2.19 -3.40 -2.62
N VAL A 199 3.42 -3.60 -3.12
CA VAL A 199 4.65 -3.09 -2.51
C VAL A 199 4.62 -1.57 -2.44
N ARG A 200 4.19 -0.89 -3.51
CA ARG A 200 4.09 0.57 -3.52
C ARG A 200 3.11 1.08 -2.46
N SER A 201 2.03 0.34 -2.20
CA SER A 201 1.07 0.64 -1.13
C SER A 201 1.69 0.43 0.25
N TYR A 202 2.44 -0.66 0.43
CA TYR A 202 3.15 -1.00 1.66
C TYR A 202 4.27 0.01 1.99
N ASP A 203 5.17 0.29 1.04
CA ASP A 203 6.34 1.18 1.19
C ASP A 203 5.95 2.64 1.45
N SER A 204 4.70 3.02 1.17
CA SER A 204 4.16 4.35 1.47
C SER A 204 3.39 4.42 2.79
N GLY A 205 3.29 3.31 3.53
CA GLY A 205 2.55 3.21 4.79
C GLY A 205 1.02 3.21 4.63
N ASN A 206 0.48 3.06 3.42
CA ASN A 206 -0.97 3.10 3.17
C ASN A 206 -1.57 1.69 3.19
N PHE A 207 -1.67 1.12 4.40
CA PHE A 207 -2.18 -0.24 4.60
C PHE A 207 -3.61 -0.43 4.09
N THR A 208 -4.49 0.58 4.25
CA THR A 208 -5.87 0.53 3.76
C THR A 208 -5.94 0.34 2.25
N VAL A 209 -5.09 1.04 1.50
CA VAL A 209 -5.01 0.90 0.03
C VAL A 209 -4.52 -0.48 -0.36
N MET A 210 -3.52 -1.02 0.37
CA MET A 210 -3.04 -2.38 0.15
C MET A 210 -4.15 -3.43 0.34
N GLN A 211 -4.97 -3.28 1.39
CA GLN A 211 -6.13 -4.15 1.62
C GLN A 211 -7.21 -4.01 0.54
N ASP A 212 -7.48 -2.78 0.10
CA ASP A 212 -8.42 -2.55 -0.99
C ASP A 212 -7.96 -3.25 -2.26
N VAL A 213 -6.67 -3.17 -2.59
CA VAL A 213 -6.07 -3.90 -3.71
C VAL A 213 -6.25 -5.42 -3.55
N HIS A 214 -5.90 -5.99 -2.39
CA HIS A 214 -6.09 -7.43 -2.16
C HIS A 214 -7.57 -7.83 -2.28
N SER A 215 -8.49 -7.06 -1.71
CA SER A 215 -9.92 -7.38 -1.76
C SER A 215 -10.53 -7.26 -3.16
N ALA A 216 -10.00 -6.37 -4.00
CA ALA A 216 -10.51 -6.12 -5.34
C ALA A 216 -9.91 -7.10 -6.37
N PHE A 217 -8.61 -7.38 -6.28
CA PHE A 217 -7.91 -8.19 -7.30
C PHE A 217 -7.61 -9.62 -6.87
N LEU A 218 -7.62 -9.91 -5.56
CA LEU A 218 -7.34 -11.23 -4.98
C LEU A 218 -8.39 -11.63 -3.92
N PRO A 219 -9.70 -11.59 -4.24
CA PRO A 219 -10.75 -11.85 -3.25
C PRO A 219 -10.66 -13.26 -2.63
N GLU A 220 -10.29 -14.26 -3.45
CA GLU A 220 -10.16 -15.66 -3.06
C GLU A 220 -8.70 -16.08 -2.78
N GLY A 221 -7.75 -15.13 -2.84
CA GLY A 221 -6.33 -15.40 -2.69
C GLY A 221 -5.58 -15.50 -4.03
N CYS A 222 -4.40 -16.13 -4.00
CA CYS A 222 -3.46 -16.18 -5.12
C CYS A 222 -3.54 -17.49 -5.94
N ASP A 223 -4.41 -18.43 -5.59
CA ASP A 223 -4.46 -19.76 -6.19
C ASP A 223 -4.76 -19.74 -7.69
N HIS A 224 -5.67 -18.87 -8.13
CA HIS A 224 -5.95 -18.69 -9.56
C HIS A 224 -4.69 -18.30 -10.36
N LEU A 225 -3.84 -17.44 -9.80
CA LEU A 225 -2.60 -17.03 -10.44
C LEU A 225 -1.60 -18.18 -10.47
N ARG A 226 -1.55 -19.01 -9.42
CA ARG A 226 -0.70 -20.21 -9.35
C ARG A 226 -1.05 -21.20 -10.46
N ASP A 227 -2.34 -21.49 -10.65
CA ASP A 227 -2.82 -22.43 -11.66
C ASP A 227 -2.50 -21.95 -13.09
N LYS A 228 -2.49 -20.64 -13.31
CA LYS A 228 -2.21 -20.02 -14.61
C LYS A 228 -0.72 -19.85 -14.92
N LEU A 229 0.14 -19.75 -13.90
CA LEU A 229 1.59 -19.62 -14.07
C LEU A 229 2.26 -20.93 -14.51
N GLY A 230 1.56 -22.07 -14.38
CA GLY A 230 2.09 -23.39 -14.69
C GLY A 230 3.14 -23.87 -13.68
N ASP A 231 3.95 -24.86 -14.07
CA ASP A 231 4.90 -25.56 -13.19
C ASP A 231 5.85 -24.63 -12.39
N ARG A 232 6.36 -25.14 -11.26
CA ARG A 232 7.21 -24.48 -10.25
C ARG A 232 8.51 -23.80 -10.75
N GLN A 233 8.80 -23.83 -12.05
CA GLN A 233 10.04 -23.31 -12.66
C GLN A 233 9.86 -22.01 -13.43
N SER A 234 8.67 -21.38 -13.42
CA SER A 234 8.48 -20.08 -14.07
C SER A 234 9.41 -19.00 -13.48
N PRO A 235 9.95 -18.08 -14.30
CA PRO A 235 10.82 -17.01 -13.82
C PRO A 235 10.10 -16.04 -12.87
N ALA A 236 8.76 -15.97 -12.95
CA ALA A 236 7.93 -15.15 -12.06
C ALA A 236 7.57 -15.85 -10.74
N MET A 237 7.94 -17.11 -10.52
CA MET A 237 7.63 -17.85 -9.28
C MET A 237 8.14 -17.13 -8.00
N PRO A 238 9.34 -16.53 -7.96
CA PRO A 238 9.77 -15.73 -6.81
C PRO A 238 8.88 -14.49 -6.57
N ALA A 239 8.43 -13.82 -7.64
CA ALA A 239 7.50 -12.69 -7.54
C ALA A 239 6.13 -13.16 -7.02
N PHE A 240 5.66 -14.32 -7.49
CA PHE A 240 4.42 -14.94 -7.00
C PHE A 240 4.47 -15.23 -5.51
N LYS A 241 5.56 -15.87 -5.03
CA LYS A 241 5.74 -16.15 -3.60
C LYS A 241 5.77 -14.89 -2.75
N SER A 242 6.41 -13.84 -3.26
CA SER A 242 6.40 -12.53 -2.62
C SER A 242 4.98 -11.94 -2.54
N LEU A 243 4.22 -11.97 -3.64
CA LEU A 243 2.82 -11.51 -3.67
C LEU A 243 1.94 -12.29 -2.69
N GLU A 244 2.09 -13.61 -2.65
CA GLU A 244 1.40 -14.49 -1.71
C GLU A 244 1.75 -14.13 -0.25
N ALA A 245 3.02 -13.87 0.05
CA ALA A 245 3.43 -13.42 1.37
C ALA A 245 2.80 -12.06 1.75
N PHE A 246 2.75 -11.08 0.84
CA PHE A 246 2.06 -9.81 1.12
C PHE A 246 0.56 -9.98 1.33
N PHE A 247 -0.08 -10.89 0.59
CA PHE A 247 -1.49 -11.21 0.80
C PHE A 247 -1.73 -11.80 2.20
N ILE A 248 -0.93 -12.80 2.59
CA ILE A 248 -1.01 -13.43 3.92
C ILE A 248 -0.69 -12.41 5.02
N TYR A 249 0.30 -11.55 4.82
CA TYR A 249 0.63 -10.44 5.73
C TYR A 249 -0.58 -9.52 5.95
N GLY A 250 -1.26 -9.11 4.88
CA GLY A 250 -2.48 -8.30 4.97
C GLY A 250 -3.58 -9.00 5.79
N ARG A 251 -3.80 -10.30 5.57
CA ARG A 251 -4.79 -11.09 6.33
C ARG A 251 -4.39 -11.30 7.80
N LEU A 252 -3.11 -11.47 8.08
CA LEU A 252 -2.58 -11.57 9.45
C LEU A 252 -2.88 -10.29 10.24
N TYR A 253 -2.67 -9.12 9.63
CA TYR A 253 -2.98 -7.83 10.23
C TYR A 253 -4.48 -7.59 10.39
N GLU A 254 -5.31 -8.00 9.43
CA GLU A 254 -6.77 -7.97 9.58
C GLU A 254 -7.23 -8.77 10.79
N LEU A 255 -6.71 -9.99 10.95
CA LEU A 255 -7.00 -10.86 12.07
C LEU A 255 -6.55 -10.20 13.39
N TRP A 256 -5.31 -9.75 13.45
CA TRP A 256 -4.76 -9.08 14.64
C TRP A 256 -5.58 -7.85 15.04
N TRP A 257 -5.99 -7.02 14.07
CA TRP A 257 -6.80 -5.84 14.32
C TRP A 257 -8.23 -6.17 14.75
N SER A 258 -8.79 -7.27 14.24
CA SER A 258 -10.13 -7.74 14.63
C SER A 258 -10.17 -8.22 16.09
N LEU A 259 -9.09 -8.86 16.56
CA LEU A 259 -8.94 -9.34 17.93
C LEU A 259 -8.77 -8.20 18.94
N SER A 260 -8.22 -7.08 18.48
CA SER A 260 -7.91 -5.92 19.31
C SER A 260 -9.09 -4.95 19.53
N ARG A 261 -10.22 -5.13 18.82
CA ARG A 261 -11.40 -4.26 19.01
C ARG A 261 -12.17 -4.68 20.28
N PRO A 262 -12.52 -3.73 21.17
CA PRO A 262 -13.54 -3.98 22.18
C PRO A 262 -14.82 -4.42 21.48
N ARG A 263 -15.33 -5.59 21.85
CA ARG A 263 -16.54 -6.18 21.26
C ARG A 263 -17.67 -5.13 21.34
N PRO A 264 -18.24 -4.65 20.21
CA PRO A 264 -19.55 -4.05 20.28
C PRO A 264 -20.51 -5.17 20.65
N GLU A 265 -21.24 -5.04 21.75
CA GLU A 265 -22.45 -5.82 21.94
C GLU A 265 -23.33 -5.58 20.71
N SER A 266 -23.56 -6.63 19.92
CA SER A 266 -24.43 -6.61 18.75
C SER A 266 -24.04 -5.63 17.63
N SER A 267 -23.16 -6.05 16.72
CA SER A 267 -23.37 -5.73 15.29
C SER A 267 -22.86 -6.87 14.41
N VAL A 268 -23.82 -7.50 13.73
CA VAL A 268 -23.62 -8.57 12.76
C VAL A 268 -22.89 -7.98 11.55
N TRP A 269 -21.63 -8.36 11.35
CA TRP A 269 -20.96 -8.14 10.08
C TRP A 269 -21.55 -9.12 9.07
N VAL A 270 -22.54 -8.66 8.29
CA VAL A 270 -23.02 -9.39 7.12
C VAL A 270 -21.96 -9.24 6.02
N ARG A 271 -21.03 -10.20 5.93
CA ARG A 271 -20.41 -10.53 4.65
C ARG A 271 -21.43 -11.35 3.88
N ALA A 272 -21.91 -10.82 2.76
CA ALA A 272 -22.82 -11.51 1.85
C ALA A 272 -22.14 -12.72 1.21
N ALA A 273 -22.18 -13.86 1.90
CA ALA A 273 -21.92 -15.16 1.30
C ALA A 273 -23.02 -15.44 0.28
N HIS A 274 -22.63 -15.57 -0.99
CA HIS A 274 -23.51 -15.94 -2.09
C HIS A 274 -24.10 -17.32 -1.78
N ARG A 275 -25.39 -17.34 -1.43
CA ARG A 275 -26.14 -18.58 -1.22
C ARG A 275 -26.44 -19.18 -2.59
N ARG A 276 -25.72 -20.24 -2.96
CA ARG A 276 -26.19 -21.18 -3.98
C ARG A 276 -27.52 -21.76 -3.51
N THR A 277 -28.62 -21.30 -4.09
CA THR A 277 -29.91 -21.99 -4.03
C THR A 277 -29.81 -23.25 -4.87
N SER A 278 -29.51 -24.38 -4.24
CA SER A 278 -29.96 -25.66 -4.73
C SER A 278 -31.43 -25.81 -4.35
N SER A 279 -32.29 -25.66 -5.35
CA SER A 279 -33.70 -26.02 -5.34
C SER A 279 -33.89 -27.48 -4.92
N THR A 280 -34.71 -27.72 -3.92
CA THR A 280 -35.46 -28.98 -3.80
C THR A 280 -36.83 -28.65 -3.25
N GLU A 281 -37.81 -28.73 -4.15
CA GLU A 281 -39.22 -28.67 -3.86
C GLU A 281 -39.59 -29.74 -2.82
N ARG A 282 -40.36 -29.35 -1.79
CA ARG A 282 -41.29 -30.28 -1.18
C ARG A 282 -42.54 -29.54 -0.71
N HIS A 283 -43.58 -29.73 -1.50
CA HIS A 283 -44.97 -29.41 -1.20
C HIS A 283 -45.38 -29.89 0.19
N GLN A 284 -46.04 -29.02 0.96
CA GLN A 284 -47.07 -29.42 1.91
C GLN A 284 -48.44 -29.13 1.30
N PRO A 285 -49.45 -29.93 1.65
CA PRO A 285 -50.76 -29.36 1.92
C PRO A 285 -51.24 -29.71 3.33
N LEU A 286 -51.93 -28.72 3.90
CA LEU A 286 -52.64 -28.65 5.17
C LEU A 286 -53.94 -29.50 5.12
N GLY A 287 -54.38 -30.07 6.25
CA GLY A 287 -55.74 -30.65 6.36
C GLY A 287 -56.04 -31.50 7.60
N ASP A 288 -56.37 -30.82 8.69
CA ASP A 288 -57.41 -31.03 9.74
C ASP A 288 -57.95 -32.42 10.23
N ALA A 289 -58.34 -32.40 11.52
CA ALA A 289 -59.34 -33.21 12.26
C ALA A 289 -58.97 -34.48 13.08
N GLY A 290 -59.13 -34.37 14.42
CA GLY A 290 -59.80 -35.39 15.27
C GLY A 290 -58.98 -36.18 16.32
N PRO A 291 -59.58 -36.66 17.45
CA PRO A 291 -59.06 -36.44 18.82
C PRO A 291 -58.77 -37.69 19.71
N GLU A 292 -58.34 -37.40 20.97
CA GLU A 292 -58.26 -38.26 22.19
C GLU A 292 -56.97 -39.10 22.38
N ALA A 293 -56.35 -39.33 23.56
CA ALA A 293 -56.67 -39.09 24.98
C ALA A 293 -55.37 -39.09 25.85
N GLY A 294 -55.39 -38.34 26.96
CA GLY A 294 -54.91 -38.75 28.31
C GLY A 294 -53.41 -38.95 28.63
N GLY A 295 -52.83 -38.02 29.41
CA GLY A 295 -51.63 -38.25 30.26
C GLY A 295 -51.19 -36.98 31.06
N PRO A 296 -50.69 -37.07 32.32
CA PRO A 296 -50.59 -35.94 33.27
C PRO A 296 -49.31 -35.09 33.10
N PRO A 297 -49.24 -33.88 33.71
CA PRO A 297 -48.20 -32.90 33.41
C PRO A 297 -46.90 -33.24 34.14
N ALA A 298 -45.80 -33.39 33.40
CA ALA A 298 -44.45 -33.41 33.96
C ALA A 298 -43.85 -32.00 33.86
N SER A 299 -43.16 -31.61 34.94
CA SER A 299 -42.56 -30.32 35.27
C SER A 299 -41.85 -29.59 34.12
N PRO A 300 -41.80 -28.24 34.13
CA PRO A 300 -41.04 -27.49 33.13
C PRO A 300 -39.54 -27.84 33.22
N PRO A 301 -38.85 -28.02 32.09
CA PRO A 301 -37.41 -28.23 32.11
C PRO A 301 -36.73 -26.93 32.59
N GLU A 302 -35.74 -27.09 33.48
CA GLU A 302 -34.87 -26.01 33.92
C GLU A 302 -34.32 -25.23 32.71
N PRO A 303 -34.15 -23.89 32.82
CA PRO A 303 -33.57 -23.12 31.74
C PRO A 303 -32.15 -23.61 31.51
N SER A 304 -31.96 -24.28 30.37
CA SER A 304 -30.67 -24.63 29.80
C SER A 304 -29.74 -23.42 29.95
N ARG A 305 -28.65 -23.63 30.70
CA ARG A 305 -27.51 -22.71 30.77
C ARG A 305 -27.22 -22.24 29.34
N PRO A 306 -27.14 -20.93 29.06
CA PRO A 306 -26.79 -20.49 27.72
C PRO A 306 -25.45 -21.12 27.35
N PRO A 307 -25.28 -21.59 26.09
CA PRO A 307 -23.98 -22.04 25.65
C PRO A 307 -23.02 -20.89 25.87
N GLU A 308 -21.94 -21.15 26.61
CA GLU A 308 -20.82 -20.21 26.64
C GLU A 308 -20.50 -19.85 25.20
N PRO A 309 -20.37 -18.56 24.85
CA PRO A 309 -20.04 -18.17 23.50
C PRO A 309 -18.61 -18.64 23.27
N ASP A 310 -18.47 -19.84 22.71
CA ASP A 310 -17.22 -20.36 22.23
C ASP A 310 -16.62 -19.28 21.33
N VAL A 311 -15.47 -18.76 21.74
CA VAL A 311 -14.69 -17.76 21.01
C VAL A 311 -14.01 -18.51 19.86
N GLY A 312 -14.84 -19.07 18.99
CA GLY A 312 -14.43 -19.71 17.76
C GLY A 312 -14.08 -18.61 16.77
N LEU A 313 -12.80 -18.46 16.47
CA LEU A 313 -12.39 -17.80 15.25
C LEU A 313 -13.04 -18.56 14.08
N THR A 314 -13.53 -17.83 13.08
CA THR A 314 -14.10 -18.41 11.86
C THR A 314 -13.09 -19.37 11.21
N GLU A 315 -13.54 -20.44 10.53
CA GLU A 315 -12.65 -21.37 9.81
C GLU A 315 -11.64 -20.65 8.87
N GLU A 316 -12.04 -19.49 8.34
CA GLU A 316 -11.19 -18.62 7.52
C GLU A 316 -9.94 -18.13 8.28
N SER A 317 -10.09 -17.78 9.56
CA SER A 317 -8.99 -17.31 10.42
C SER A 317 -8.01 -18.44 10.74
N GLU A 318 -8.48 -19.67 10.92
CA GLU A 318 -7.59 -20.83 11.13
C GLU A 318 -6.79 -21.15 9.87
N ARG A 319 -7.41 -21.05 8.68
CA ARG A 319 -6.70 -21.19 7.41
C ARG A 319 -5.62 -20.12 7.22
N VAL A 320 -5.93 -18.86 7.57
CA VAL A 320 -4.95 -17.76 7.51
C VAL A 320 -3.77 -18.05 8.43
N LEU A 321 -4.01 -18.48 9.67
CA LEU A 321 -2.94 -18.84 10.61
C LEU A 321 -2.10 -20.01 10.10
N GLY A 322 -2.72 -21.02 9.47
CA GLY A 322 -1.98 -22.12 8.83
C GLY A 322 -1.08 -21.63 7.68
N ALA A 323 -1.56 -20.67 6.88
CA ALA A 323 -0.81 -20.09 5.77
C ALA A 323 0.36 -19.18 6.21
N CYS A 324 0.34 -18.65 7.43
CA CYS A 324 1.44 -17.80 7.95
C CYS A 324 2.81 -18.49 7.97
N LYS A 325 2.89 -19.82 7.84
CA LYS A 325 4.17 -20.53 7.64
C LYS A 325 4.96 -19.99 6.45
N GLU A 326 4.29 -19.55 5.39
CA GLU A 326 4.92 -18.98 4.19
C GLU A 326 5.59 -17.61 4.46
N LEU A 327 5.28 -16.95 5.57
CA LEU A 327 5.92 -15.68 5.98
C LEU A 327 7.31 -15.89 6.60
N PHE A 328 7.63 -17.10 7.06
CA PHE A 328 8.87 -17.40 7.80
C PHE A 328 10.02 -17.81 6.88
N SER A 329 10.46 -16.87 6.05
CA SER A 329 11.57 -17.10 5.14
C SER A 329 12.92 -16.66 5.75
N GLU A 330 13.78 -17.62 6.10
CA GLU A 330 15.10 -17.35 6.66
C GLU A 330 16.01 -16.55 5.70
N THR A 331 15.93 -16.84 4.40
CA THR A 331 16.70 -16.11 3.38
C THR A 331 16.32 -14.63 3.33
N HIS A 332 15.02 -14.33 3.37
CA HIS A 332 14.54 -12.94 3.41
C HIS A 332 14.84 -12.28 4.75
N ALA A 333 14.71 -12.98 5.89
CA ALA A 333 15.07 -12.46 7.20
C ALA A 333 16.55 -12.06 7.28
N SER A 334 17.44 -12.89 6.72
CA SER A 334 18.89 -12.61 6.66
C SER A 334 19.23 -11.43 5.74
N LEU A 335 18.57 -11.33 4.59
CA LEU A 335 18.73 -10.19 3.66
C LEU A 335 18.22 -8.89 4.30
N GLN A 336 17.02 -8.91 4.87
CA GLN A 336 16.42 -7.76 5.58
C GLN A 336 17.29 -7.33 6.75
N ASN A 337 17.84 -8.26 7.53
CA ASN A 337 18.79 -7.94 8.60
C ASN A 337 20.04 -7.22 8.07
N SER A 338 20.62 -7.72 6.98
CA SER A 338 21.79 -7.08 6.36
C SER A 338 21.46 -5.67 5.86
N ARG A 339 20.29 -5.47 5.24
CA ARG A 339 19.80 -4.15 4.81
C ARG A 339 19.57 -3.20 6.01
N ARG A 340 19.01 -3.70 7.11
CA ARG A 340 18.83 -2.92 8.35
C ARG A 340 20.17 -2.49 8.94
N THR A 341 21.17 -3.37 9.00
CA THR A 341 22.53 -3.01 9.44
C THR A 341 23.14 -1.90 8.58
N VAL A 342 22.96 -1.96 7.25
CA VAL A 342 23.41 -0.88 6.34
C VAL A 342 22.72 0.44 6.69
N ALA A 343 21.40 0.44 6.87
CA ALA A 343 20.64 1.63 7.21
C ALA A 343 21.04 2.22 8.57
N GLU A 344 21.19 1.39 9.61
CA GLU A 344 21.64 1.80 10.94
C GLU A 344 23.04 2.45 10.90
N VAL A 345 23.96 1.87 10.12
CA VAL A 345 25.31 2.43 9.95
C VAL A 345 25.26 3.77 9.20
N GLN A 346 24.45 3.88 8.15
CA GLN A 346 24.26 5.13 7.40
C GLN A 346 23.65 6.23 8.26
N GLU A 347 22.65 5.90 9.08
CA GLU A 347 22.03 6.83 10.02
C GLU A 347 23.00 7.28 11.11
N THR A 348 23.76 6.35 11.70
CA THR A 348 24.80 6.66 12.70
C THR A 348 25.85 7.59 12.10
N LEU A 349 26.30 7.32 10.86
CA LEU A 349 27.26 8.17 10.16
C LEU A 349 26.70 9.56 9.88
N ALA A 350 25.45 9.66 9.43
CA ALA A 350 24.77 10.93 9.21
C ALA A 350 24.65 11.76 10.49
N GLU A 351 24.33 11.11 11.61
CA GLU A 351 24.27 11.76 12.93
C GLU A 351 25.66 12.24 13.39
N MET A 352 26.71 11.43 13.22
CA MET A 352 28.08 11.85 13.49
C MET A 352 28.49 13.09 12.67
N ILE A 353 28.13 13.12 11.37
CA ILE A 353 28.38 14.27 10.49
C ILE A 353 27.63 15.50 11.00
N ARG A 354 26.36 15.35 11.36
CA ARG A 354 25.53 16.44 11.89
C ARG A 354 26.07 16.99 13.20
N GLN A 355 26.52 16.12 14.11
CA GLN A 355 27.17 16.51 15.37
C GLN A 355 28.48 17.25 15.11
N HIS A 356 29.30 16.76 14.19
CA HIS A 356 30.54 17.43 13.80
C HIS A 356 30.27 18.83 13.25
N GLN A 357 29.32 18.98 12.32
CA GLN A 357 28.91 20.28 11.77
C GLN A 357 28.40 21.22 12.88
N LYS A 358 27.52 20.75 13.76
CA LYS A 358 27.02 21.54 14.90
C LYS A 358 28.16 21.99 15.82
N SER A 359 29.13 21.12 16.10
CA SER A 359 30.30 21.43 16.94
C SER A 359 31.24 22.46 16.29
N GLN A 360 31.38 22.43 14.96
CA GLN A 360 32.17 23.41 14.20
C GLN A 360 31.50 24.79 14.24
N LEU A 361 30.18 24.85 14.02
CA LEU A 361 29.40 26.10 14.10
C LEU A 361 29.45 26.74 15.50
N CYS A 362 29.36 25.95 16.58
CA CYS A 362 29.45 26.48 17.95
C CYS A 362 30.86 27.00 18.31
N LYS A 363 31.92 26.42 17.74
CA LYS A 363 33.30 26.90 17.93
C LYS A 363 33.57 28.22 17.20
N SER A 364 32.92 28.47 16.05
CA SER A 364 33.08 29.72 15.30
C SER A 364 32.42 30.94 15.97
N THR A 365 31.39 30.76 16.80
CA THR A 365 30.76 31.86 17.56
C THR A 365 31.46 32.23 18.87
N ALA A 366 32.46 31.45 19.31
CA ALA A 366 33.19 31.70 20.56
C ALA A 366 34.49 32.50 20.37
N ASN A 367 34.92 32.75 19.13
CA ASN A 367 36.13 33.52 18.83
C ASN A 367 35.77 34.79 18.04
N GLY A 368 35.33 35.83 18.76
CA GLY A 368 35.39 37.24 18.35
C GLY A 368 36.39 37.98 19.24
N PRO A 369 37.07 39.04 18.75
CA PRO A 369 38.47 39.31 19.06
C PRO A 369 38.73 40.03 20.39
N ASP A 370 39.85 39.62 21.00
CA ASP A 370 40.77 40.33 21.89
C ASP A 370 40.29 41.61 22.61
N THR A 371 40.24 41.52 23.94
CA THR A 371 40.78 42.56 24.82
C THR A 371 41.65 41.91 25.89
N ASN A 372 42.92 42.33 25.89
CA ASN A 372 44.01 41.86 26.72
C ASN A 372 43.81 42.04 28.24
N ASP A 373 44.48 41.14 28.96
CA ASP A 373 45.24 41.30 30.21
C ASP A 373 44.76 40.61 31.51
N PRO A 374 45.70 40.18 32.40
CA PRO A 374 45.69 38.84 33.03
C PRO A 374 45.30 38.79 34.52
N GLU A 375 45.06 37.54 34.99
CA GLU A 375 44.78 36.97 36.33
C GLU A 375 45.52 37.60 37.56
N PRO A 376 45.17 37.37 38.87
CA PRO A 376 44.56 36.14 39.45
C PRO A 376 43.64 36.28 40.73
N GLU A 377 43.14 35.12 41.21
CA GLU A 377 42.72 34.73 42.58
C GLU A 377 41.58 35.48 43.33
N ALA A 378 40.49 34.75 43.66
CA ALA A 378 40.00 34.51 45.04
C ALA A 378 38.56 33.93 45.10
N GLU A 379 38.42 32.93 45.96
CA GLU A 379 37.25 32.26 46.55
C GLU A 379 35.86 32.95 46.50
N ARG A 380 34.80 32.18 46.17
CA ARG A 380 33.74 31.78 47.13
C ARG A 380 32.62 30.93 46.52
N SER A 381 32.29 29.89 47.28
CA SER A 381 31.29 28.85 47.08
C SER A 381 29.82 29.31 47.17
N LEU A 382 28.91 28.34 46.90
CA LEU A 382 27.48 28.22 47.25
C LEU A 382 26.52 28.65 46.10
N SER A 383 25.56 27.86 45.57
CA SER A 383 24.79 26.72 46.09
C SER A 383 24.09 25.96 44.95
N SER A 384 23.94 24.63 45.06
CA SER A 384 23.00 23.77 44.27
C SER A 384 21.56 23.83 44.84
N PRO A 385 20.45 23.28 44.23
CA PRO A 385 20.33 21.84 43.93
C PRO A 385 19.39 21.37 42.76
N GLN A 386 19.70 20.15 42.28
CA GLN A 386 18.82 19.06 41.78
C GLN A 386 17.84 19.27 40.60
N SER A 387 18.10 18.55 39.51
CA SER A 387 17.14 17.54 39.01
C SER A 387 17.89 16.27 38.59
N GLN A 388 17.40 15.14 39.13
CA GLN A 388 17.95 13.80 38.96
C GLN A 388 17.50 13.18 37.64
N GLY A 389 18.41 12.42 37.04
CA GLY A 389 18.06 11.08 36.55
C GLY A 389 17.51 10.99 35.13
N SER A 390 18.40 10.86 34.16
CA SER A 390 18.17 9.96 33.04
C SER A 390 19.41 9.10 32.89
N LYS A 391 19.28 7.82 33.21
CA LYS A 391 20.28 6.80 32.88
C LYS A 391 20.31 6.69 31.36
N GLU A 392 21.07 7.55 30.70
CA GLU A 392 21.48 7.30 29.33
C GLU A 392 22.34 6.03 29.36
N ALA A 393 21.84 4.99 28.71
CA ALA A 393 22.59 3.79 28.44
C ALA A 393 23.94 4.21 27.84
N LYS A 394 25.03 3.73 28.45
CA LYS A 394 26.38 3.85 27.91
C LYS A 394 26.40 3.22 26.51
N ASN A 395 26.12 4.01 25.49
CA ASN A 395 26.50 3.69 24.12
C ASN A 395 27.96 4.12 24.00
N GLU A 396 28.84 3.13 24.03
CA GLU A 396 30.25 3.29 23.68
C GLU A 396 30.36 4.02 22.32
N PRO A 397 31.25 5.01 22.15
CA PRO A 397 31.38 5.70 20.87
C PRO A 397 31.87 4.70 19.83
N VAL A 398 30.96 4.28 18.95
CA VAL A 398 31.29 3.39 17.83
C VAL A 398 32.26 4.13 16.92
N SER A 399 33.42 3.52 16.66
CA SER A 399 34.47 4.15 15.84
C SER A 399 34.13 4.09 14.35
N LEU A 400 34.56 5.10 13.57
CA LEU A 400 34.38 5.12 12.11
C LEU A 400 34.92 3.86 11.39
N PRO A 401 36.07 3.27 11.78
CA PRO A 401 36.54 2.01 11.20
C PRO A 401 35.58 0.85 11.44
N GLU A 402 34.98 0.77 12.63
CA GLU A 402 34.02 -0.28 12.98
C GLU A 402 32.72 -0.14 12.19
N LEU A 403 32.22 1.09 12.02
CA LEU A 403 31.07 1.36 11.15
C LEU A 403 31.36 0.98 9.69
N THR A 404 32.55 1.33 9.20
CA THR A 404 32.97 1.01 7.82
C THR A 404 33.06 -0.51 7.62
N ARG A 405 33.64 -1.24 8.58
CA ARG A 405 33.70 -2.71 8.57
C ARG A 405 32.32 -3.35 8.54
N ARG A 406 31.39 -2.88 9.39
CA ARG A 406 30.00 -3.38 9.40
C ARG A 406 29.28 -3.12 8.09
N LEU A 407 29.48 -1.94 7.50
CA LEU A 407 28.91 -1.57 6.20
C LEU A 407 29.44 -2.48 5.08
N THR A 408 30.76 -2.71 5.02
CA THR A 408 31.36 -3.58 4.00
C THR A 408 30.90 -5.02 4.15
N GLU A 409 30.91 -5.58 5.36
CA GLU A 409 30.45 -6.95 5.62
C GLU A 409 28.97 -7.14 5.27
N ALA A 410 28.12 -6.16 5.60
CA ALA A 410 26.71 -6.22 5.26
C ALA A 410 26.47 -6.14 3.74
N ASN A 411 27.19 -5.26 3.03
CA ASN A 411 27.10 -5.15 1.57
C ASN A 411 27.62 -6.42 0.86
N GLU A 412 28.71 -7.03 1.36
CA GLU A 412 29.19 -8.31 0.85
C GLU A 412 28.18 -9.44 1.05
N LYS A 413 27.51 -9.49 2.21
CA LYS A 413 26.42 -10.44 2.46
C LYS A 413 25.27 -10.21 1.49
N ILE A 414 24.84 -8.96 1.30
CA ILE A 414 23.77 -8.60 0.34
C ILE A 414 24.15 -9.05 -1.08
N ALA A 415 25.40 -8.85 -1.51
CA ALA A 415 25.86 -9.24 -2.83
C ALA A 415 25.77 -10.76 -3.08
N LYS A 416 25.99 -11.58 -2.04
CA LYS A 416 25.96 -13.06 -2.12
C LYS A 416 24.56 -13.64 -2.29
N PHE A 417 23.49 -12.89 -2.02
CA PHE A 417 22.12 -13.40 -2.22
C PHE A 417 21.75 -13.50 -3.70
N PRO A 418 20.94 -14.50 -4.10
CA PRO A 418 20.43 -14.62 -5.47
C PRO A 418 19.67 -13.37 -5.90
N GLU A 419 19.77 -13.01 -7.19
CA GLU A 419 19.04 -11.85 -7.74
C GLU A 419 17.54 -11.97 -7.54
N SER A 420 16.95 -13.15 -7.68
CA SER A 420 15.51 -13.38 -7.48
C SER A 420 15.01 -12.94 -6.10
N VAL A 421 15.83 -13.05 -5.04
CA VAL A 421 15.48 -12.63 -3.67
C VAL A 421 15.74 -11.13 -3.47
N LYS A 422 16.68 -10.55 -4.22
CA LYS A 422 17.02 -9.12 -4.14
C LYS A 422 16.03 -8.26 -4.93
N THR A 423 15.58 -8.75 -6.08
CA THR A 423 14.66 -8.09 -7.01
C THR A 423 13.25 -8.01 -6.44
N TRP A 424 12.76 -9.09 -5.82
CA TRP A 424 11.39 -9.16 -5.32
C TRP A 424 11.37 -8.89 -3.81
N PRO A 425 10.75 -7.78 -3.37
CA PRO A 425 10.65 -7.45 -1.95
C PRO A 425 9.79 -8.48 -1.21
N PHE A 426 9.86 -8.50 0.11
CA PHE A 426 9.12 -9.44 0.95
C PHE A 426 8.66 -8.69 2.22
N PRO A 427 7.49 -9.00 2.80
CA PRO A 427 7.06 -8.41 4.08
C PRO A 427 8.14 -8.55 5.17
N ASP A 428 8.20 -7.64 6.15
CA ASP A 428 9.19 -7.77 7.22
C ASP A 428 8.94 -9.07 8.01
N VAL A 429 9.91 -9.99 7.92
CA VAL A 429 9.76 -11.33 8.51
C VAL A 429 9.69 -11.25 10.04
N LEU A 430 10.44 -10.33 10.66
CA LEU A 430 10.46 -10.20 12.11
C LEU A 430 9.19 -9.54 12.64
N GLU A 431 8.66 -8.57 11.90
CA GLU A 431 7.34 -8.01 12.17
C GLU A 431 6.27 -9.11 12.12
N CYS A 432 6.28 -9.94 11.06
CA CYS A 432 5.36 -11.09 10.95
C CYS A 432 5.47 -12.04 12.15
N CYS A 433 6.69 -12.37 12.59
CA CYS A 433 6.94 -13.21 13.76
C CYS A 433 6.34 -12.60 15.04
N LEU A 434 6.52 -11.29 15.26
CA LEU A 434 6.01 -10.60 16.45
C LEU A 434 4.47 -10.58 16.47
N VAL A 435 3.84 -10.24 15.34
CA VAL A 435 2.39 -10.21 15.22
C VAL A 435 1.80 -11.60 15.47
N LEU A 436 2.40 -12.64 14.89
CA LEU A 436 1.94 -14.02 15.10
C LEU A 436 2.08 -14.48 16.55
N LEU A 437 3.22 -14.20 17.20
CA LEU A 437 3.41 -14.53 18.61
C LEU A 437 2.44 -13.76 19.51
N HIS A 438 2.14 -12.51 19.17
CA HIS A 438 1.15 -11.73 19.89
C HIS A 438 -0.27 -12.31 19.75
N ILE A 439 -0.69 -12.70 18.54
CA ILE A 439 -1.96 -13.42 18.34
C ILE A 439 -1.96 -14.73 19.13
N GLY A 440 -0.87 -15.50 19.11
CA GLY A 440 -0.73 -16.74 19.87
C GLY A 440 -0.85 -16.55 21.38
N SER A 441 -0.40 -15.40 21.91
CA SER A 441 -0.56 -15.04 23.32
C SER A 441 -2.01 -14.69 23.69
N GLN A 442 -2.74 -14.04 22.79
CA GLN A 442 -4.15 -13.69 22.99
C GLN A 442 -5.09 -14.88 22.79
N CYS A 443 -4.71 -15.84 21.94
CA CYS A 443 -5.51 -17.01 21.58
C CYS A 443 -4.68 -18.31 21.70
N PRO A 444 -4.48 -18.82 22.93
CA PRO A 444 -3.72 -20.05 23.16
C PRO A 444 -4.31 -21.24 22.40
N GLY A 445 -3.47 -22.02 21.71
CA GLY A 445 -3.86 -23.23 20.99
C GLY A 445 -4.28 -23.06 19.52
N ARG A 446 -4.43 -21.83 19.03
CA ARG A 446 -4.79 -21.56 17.61
C ARG A 446 -3.57 -21.43 16.69
N VAL A 447 -2.44 -20.99 17.23
CA VAL A 447 -1.15 -20.98 16.52
C VAL A 447 -0.39 -22.25 16.91
N THR A 448 0.02 -23.04 15.93
CA THR A 448 0.77 -24.27 16.18
C THR A 448 2.08 -24.00 16.94
N GLN A 449 2.46 -24.91 17.84
CA GLN A 449 3.70 -24.78 18.61
C GLN A 449 4.94 -24.71 17.72
N GLU A 450 4.94 -25.45 16.61
CA GLU A 450 6.00 -25.40 15.58
C GLU A 450 6.20 -23.98 15.04
N MET A 451 5.12 -23.29 14.68
CA MET A 451 5.20 -21.92 14.14
C MET A 451 5.68 -20.92 15.19
N GLN A 452 5.24 -21.06 16.44
CA GLN A 452 5.73 -20.21 17.53
C GLN A 452 7.22 -20.41 17.76
N GLN A 453 7.70 -21.66 17.70
CA GLN A 453 9.11 -21.97 17.85
C GLN A 453 9.94 -21.40 16.71
N GLN A 454 9.52 -21.60 15.45
CA GLN A 454 10.18 -21.02 14.27
C GLN A 454 10.24 -19.48 14.35
N ALA A 455 9.15 -18.83 14.76
CA ALA A 455 9.11 -17.38 14.93
C ALA A 455 10.11 -16.89 16.00
N ARG A 456 10.22 -17.59 17.14
CA ARG A 456 11.19 -17.26 18.20
C ARG A 456 12.63 -17.47 17.74
N GLU A 457 12.91 -18.55 17.00
CA GLU A 457 14.26 -18.82 16.47
C GLU A 457 14.72 -17.71 15.50
N LEU A 458 13.84 -17.27 14.60
CA LEU A 458 14.14 -16.15 13.69
C LEU A 458 14.37 -14.83 14.45
N LEU A 459 13.55 -14.54 15.46
CA LEU A 459 13.72 -13.36 16.31
C LEU A 459 15.01 -13.39 17.13
N GLN A 460 15.40 -14.54 17.67
CA GLN A 460 16.67 -14.70 18.38
C GLN A 460 17.87 -14.51 17.44
N LYS A 461 17.77 -15.00 16.19
CA LYS A 461 18.86 -14.96 15.22
C LYS A 461 19.04 -13.59 14.56
N TYR A 462 17.95 -12.86 14.29
CA TYR A 462 17.96 -11.64 13.46
C TYR A 462 17.34 -10.39 14.14
N GLY A 463 16.80 -10.52 15.35
CA GLY A 463 16.15 -9.44 16.11
C GLY A 463 17.08 -8.62 17.01
N ASN A 464 18.38 -8.58 16.70
CA ASN A 464 19.41 -7.87 17.48
C ASN A 464 19.46 -6.36 17.23
N THR A 465 18.70 -5.86 16.26
CA THR A 465 18.50 -4.44 15.92
C THR A 465 17.71 -3.71 17.01
N GLN A 466 18.02 -2.43 17.25
CA GLN A 466 17.41 -1.63 18.33
C GLN A 466 15.87 -1.63 18.30
N VAL A 467 15.27 -1.64 17.10
CA VAL A 467 13.81 -1.62 16.88
C VAL A 467 13.11 -2.84 17.46
N TYR A 468 13.71 -4.02 17.31
CA TYR A 468 13.09 -5.29 17.73
C TYR A 468 13.58 -5.75 19.10
N GLN A 469 14.71 -5.23 19.60
CA GLN A 469 15.34 -5.68 20.84
C GLN A 469 14.40 -5.64 22.06
N ARG A 470 13.58 -4.60 22.21
CA ARG A 470 12.60 -4.50 23.32
C ARG A 470 11.49 -5.54 23.22
N HIS A 471 11.01 -5.83 22.01
CA HIS A 471 9.92 -6.75 21.77
C HIS A 471 10.40 -8.21 21.83
N CYS A 472 11.60 -8.50 21.31
CA CYS A 472 12.27 -9.79 21.45
C CYS A 472 12.46 -10.16 22.93
N GLN A 473 12.81 -9.21 23.80
CA GLN A 473 12.94 -9.47 25.25
C GLN A 473 11.65 -9.95 25.92
N THR A 474 10.47 -9.62 25.37
CA THR A 474 9.18 -10.02 25.94
C THR A 474 8.80 -11.45 25.53
N PHE A 475 9.25 -11.91 24.36
CA PHE A 475 8.86 -13.21 23.79
C PHE A 475 10.01 -14.24 23.71
N CYS A 476 11.25 -13.86 24.01
CA CYS A 476 12.42 -14.75 23.97
C CYS A 476 12.95 -15.13 25.36
N THR A 477 12.30 -14.68 26.44
CA THR A 477 12.48 -15.19 27.81
C THR A 477 11.53 -16.35 28.06
#